data_AF-A0A7X3NRL9-F1
#
_entry.id   AF-A0A7X3NRL9-F1
#
_cell.length_a   1.000
_cell.length_b   1.000
_cell.length_c   1.000
_cell.angle_alpha   90.00
_cell.angle_beta   90.00
_cell.angle_gamma   90.00
#
_symmetry.space_group_name_H-M   'P 1'
#
loop_
_entity.id
_entity.type
_entity.pdbx_description
1 polymer ?
#
loop_
_entity_poly.entity_id
_entity_poly.type
_entity_poly.pdbx_seq_one_letter_code
_entity_poly.pdbx_strand_id
1 'polypeptide(L)'
;MKPRHLLLSIFLVLACSNRNTPRAVCEDFIYNYYQRADQVAALQLSHGLAAEKLEDEIERVSEVRVPGQQFDEMPKIEYEPIGREEEATHVLFNYKLTIEVRGATTHTRNVVIQTEQIDGRWKIVNFDEY
;
A
#
# COMPACT_ATOMS: atom_id res chain seq x y z
N MET A 1 54.73 14.47 -5.87
CA MET A 1 54.14 14.55 -4.50
C MET A 1 53.27 15.80 -4.48
N LYS A 2 51.98 15.85 -4.15
CA LYS A 2 50.96 14.99 -3.53
C LYS A 2 49.60 15.45 -4.10
N PRO A 3 48.64 14.56 -4.40
CA PRO A 3 47.28 14.96 -4.77
C PRO A 3 46.52 15.49 -3.54
N ARG A 4 45.94 16.70 -3.65
CA ARG A 4 45.14 17.34 -2.60
C ARG A 4 43.75 16.71 -2.56
N HIS A 5 43.61 15.73 -1.67
CA HIS A 5 42.39 15.34 -0.95
C HIS A 5 41.05 15.57 -1.66
N LEU A 6 40.79 14.65 -2.59
CA LEU A 6 39.50 14.01 -2.85
C LEU A 6 38.85 13.57 -1.51
N LEU A 7 38.08 14.43 -0.85
CA LEU A 7 37.45 14.09 0.44
C LEU A 7 36.12 14.82 0.67
N LEU A 8 35.31 14.96 -0.38
CA LEU A 8 33.98 15.58 -0.28
C LEU A 8 32.91 14.86 -1.12
N SER A 9 32.87 13.53 -1.09
CA SER A 9 31.89 12.78 -1.92
C SER A 9 31.28 11.53 -1.29
N ILE A 10 31.38 11.30 0.04
CA ILE A 10 30.95 10.02 0.64
C ILE A 10 29.66 10.09 1.49
N PHE A 11 28.95 11.22 1.55
CA PHE A 11 27.74 11.35 2.41
C PHE A 11 26.36 11.22 1.71
N LEU A 12 26.29 10.64 0.51
CA LEU A 12 25.03 10.59 -0.28
C LEU A 12 24.28 9.24 -0.30
N VAL A 13 24.69 8.21 0.46
CA VAL A 13 24.14 6.85 0.29
C VAL A 13 23.23 6.35 1.43
N LEU A 14 22.80 7.22 2.37
CA LEU A 14 21.95 6.79 3.51
C LEU A 14 20.50 7.28 3.44
N ALA A 15 20.08 7.90 2.33
CA ALA A 15 18.69 8.29 2.12
C ALA A 15 17.85 7.23 1.38
N CYS A 16 18.17 5.94 1.55
CA CYS A 16 17.15 4.90 1.32
C CYS A 16 16.11 5.08 2.42
N SER A 17 15.01 5.77 2.09
CA SER A 17 13.91 6.00 3.03
C SER A 17 13.49 4.66 3.64
N ASN A 18 13.46 4.59 4.97
CA ASN A 18 12.96 3.40 5.64
C ASN A 18 11.48 3.23 5.27
N ARG A 19 11.20 2.25 4.41
CA ARG A 19 9.85 1.93 3.92
C ARG A 19 9.03 1.13 4.93
N ASN A 20 9.64 0.68 6.02
CA ASN A 20 8.97 0.03 7.13
C ASN A 20 8.40 1.07 8.11
N THR A 21 7.43 1.86 7.64
CA THR A 21 6.64 2.80 8.46
C THR A 21 5.16 2.50 8.25
N PRO A 22 4.28 2.80 9.22
CA PRO A 22 2.85 2.49 9.10
C PRO A 22 2.21 3.20 7.89
N ARG A 23 2.65 4.44 7.59
CA ARG A 23 2.18 5.17 6.40
C ARG A 23 2.66 4.54 5.10
N ALA A 24 3.95 4.21 5.00
CA ALA A 24 4.51 3.67 3.76
C ALA A 24 3.90 2.30 3.41
N VAL A 25 3.64 1.44 4.40
CA VAL A 25 2.96 0.16 4.14
C VAL A 25 1.50 0.35 3.69
N CYS A 26 0.78 1.34 4.21
CA CYS A 26 -0.56 1.70 3.72
C CYS A 26 -0.53 2.17 2.26
N GLU A 27 0.41 3.04 1.91
CA GLU A 27 0.55 3.56 0.55
C GLU A 27 0.93 2.44 -0.43
N ASP A 28 1.78 1.49 -0.01
CA ASP A 28 2.08 0.30 -0.80
C ASP A 28 0.89 -0.62 -0.96
N PHE A 29 0.10 -0.77 0.10
CA PHE A 29 -1.12 -1.53 0.04
C PHE A 29 -2.10 -0.91 -0.96
N ILE A 30 -2.31 0.42 -0.92
CA ILE A 30 -3.18 1.11 -1.88
C ILE A 30 -2.67 0.95 -3.31
N TYR A 31 -1.36 1.10 -3.52
CA TYR A 31 -0.74 0.92 -4.82
C TYR A 31 -0.97 -0.49 -5.38
N ASN A 32 -0.72 -1.53 -4.57
CA ASN A 32 -0.89 -2.90 -5.01
C ASN A 32 -2.36 -3.27 -5.15
N TYR A 33 -3.16 -3.09 -4.10
CA TYR A 33 -4.55 -3.54 -4.06
C TYR A 33 -5.49 -2.70 -4.93
N TYR A 34 -5.49 -1.38 -4.80
CA TYR A 34 -6.43 -0.53 -5.55
C TYR A 34 -5.91 -0.18 -6.95
N GLN A 35 -4.68 0.32 -7.06
CA GLN A 35 -4.20 0.88 -8.34
C GLN A 35 -3.78 -0.20 -9.34
N ARG A 36 -3.24 -1.32 -8.87
CA ARG A 36 -2.79 -2.44 -9.72
C ARG A 36 -3.73 -3.65 -9.71
N ALA A 37 -4.72 -3.65 -8.82
CA ALA A 37 -5.51 -4.82 -8.49
C ALA A 37 -4.66 -6.02 -8.02
N ASP A 38 -3.38 -5.89 -7.70
CA ASP A 38 -2.48 -6.99 -7.38
C ASP A 38 -2.68 -7.50 -5.94
N GLN A 39 -3.68 -8.36 -5.77
CA GLN A 39 -4.05 -8.94 -4.47
C GLN A 39 -2.91 -9.77 -3.86
N VAL A 40 -2.08 -10.42 -4.69
CA VAL A 40 -0.94 -11.22 -4.22
C VAL A 40 0.13 -10.32 -3.61
N ALA A 41 0.46 -9.21 -4.28
CA ALA A 41 1.40 -8.23 -3.74
C ALA A 41 0.85 -7.54 -2.49
N ALA A 42 -0.46 -7.24 -2.45
CA ALA A 42 -1.13 -6.72 -1.27
C ALA A 42 -1.06 -7.70 -0.09
N LEU A 43 -1.27 -9.01 -0.34
CA LEU A 43 -1.21 -10.05 0.68
C LEU A 43 0.17 -10.13 1.35
N GLN A 44 1.26 -9.88 0.62
CA GLN A 44 2.61 -9.83 1.21
C GLN A 44 2.80 -8.70 2.24
N LEU A 45 1.95 -7.66 2.20
CA LEU A 45 1.94 -6.54 3.14
C LEU A 45 0.97 -6.77 4.31
N SER A 46 0.13 -7.79 4.23
CA SER A 46 -0.94 -8.06 5.18
C SER A 46 -0.58 -9.10 6.24
N HIS A 47 -1.35 -9.08 7.32
CA HIS A 47 -1.38 -10.08 8.38
C HIS A 47 -2.80 -10.12 9.00
N GLY A 48 -3.12 -11.15 9.79
CA GLY A 48 -4.42 -11.26 10.47
C GLY A 48 -5.61 -11.16 9.51
N LEU A 49 -6.64 -10.39 9.91
CA LEU A 49 -7.89 -10.26 9.17
C LEU A 49 -7.71 -9.71 7.75
N ALA A 50 -6.75 -8.80 7.52
CA ALA A 50 -6.46 -8.31 6.18
C ALA A 50 -5.89 -9.40 5.26
N ALA A 51 -5.11 -10.34 5.80
CA ALA A 51 -4.60 -11.47 5.02
C ALA A 51 -5.74 -12.43 4.67
N GLU A 52 -6.58 -12.79 5.65
CA GLU A 52 -7.76 -13.64 5.45
C GLU A 52 -8.71 -13.07 4.38
N LYS A 53 -9.03 -11.77 4.45
CA LYS A 53 -9.86 -11.08 3.45
C LYS A 53 -9.31 -11.22 2.03
N LEU A 54 -8.00 -11.06 1.86
CA LEU A 54 -7.36 -11.16 0.55
C LEU A 54 -7.28 -12.60 0.04
N GLU A 55 -7.00 -13.56 0.92
CA GLU A 55 -7.00 -14.98 0.59
C GLU A 55 -8.38 -15.42 0.10
N ASP A 56 -9.44 -15.07 0.83
CA ASP A 56 -10.84 -15.32 0.45
C ASP A 56 -11.18 -14.66 -0.89
N GLU A 57 -10.71 -13.44 -1.13
CA GLU A 57 -10.96 -12.72 -2.38
C GLU A 57 -10.25 -13.38 -3.56
N ILE A 58 -8.97 -13.73 -3.39
CA ILE A 58 -8.16 -14.44 -4.40
C ILE A 58 -8.82 -15.77 -4.77
N GLU A 59 -9.26 -16.54 -3.78
CA GLU A 59 -9.97 -17.80 -4.01
C GLU A 59 -11.25 -17.56 -4.82
N ARG A 60 -12.06 -16.57 -4.42
CA ARG A 60 -13.34 -16.23 -5.06
C ARG A 60 -13.19 -15.82 -6.52
N VAL A 61 -12.10 -15.15 -6.89
CA VAL A 61 -11.87 -14.70 -8.27
C VAL A 61 -11.01 -15.66 -9.11
N SER A 62 -10.57 -16.78 -8.54
CA SER A 62 -9.58 -17.67 -9.17
C SER A 62 -10.02 -18.27 -10.51
N GLU A 63 -11.32 -18.41 -10.77
CA GLU A 63 -11.86 -18.93 -12.04
C GLU A 63 -11.71 -17.93 -13.20
N VAL A 64 -11.68 -16.63 -12.90
CA VAL A 64 -11.68 -15.56 -13.91
C VAL A 64 -10.40 -14.72 -13.88
N ARG A 65 -9.52 -14.97 -12.92
CA ARG A 65 -8.30 -14.20 -12.70
C ARG A 65 -7.13 -15.08 -12.33
N VAL A 66 -6.01 -14.88 -13.01
CA VAL A 66 -4.73 -15.49 -12.62
C VAL A 66 -4.06 -14.64 -11.52
N PRO A 67 -3.55 -15.25 -10.44
CA PRO A 67 -2.80 -14.52 -9.41
C PRO A 67 -1.63 -13.72 -10.01
N GLY A 68 -1.53 -12.44 -9.66
CA GLY A 68 -0.52 -11.52 -10.21
C GLY A 68 -0.78 -11.04 -11.64
N GLN A 69 -1.92 -11.38 -12.24
CA GLN A 69 -2.33 -10.85 -13.54
C GLN A 69 -2.50 -9.34 -13.48
N GLN A 70 -1.82 -8.65 -14.38
CA GLN A 70 -2.03 -7.23 -14.66
C GLN A 70 -3.13 -7.06 -15.70
N PHE A 71 -3.91 -6.00 -15.56
CA PHE A 71 -4.95 -5.63 -16.51
C PHE A 71 -4.50 -4.48 -17.39
N ASP A 72 -4.75 -4.58 -18.69
CA ASP A 72 -4.40 -3.54 -19.66
C ASP A 72 -5.23 -2.26 -19.45
N GLU A 73 -6.46 -2.41 -18.95
CA GLU A 73 -7.38 -1.30 -18.68
C GLU A 73 -7.79 -1.27 -17.21
N MET A 74 -7.04 -0.52 -16.42
CA MET A 74 -7.40 -0.16 -15.05
C MET A 74 -8.03 1.23 -14.99
N PRO A 75 -9.03 1.47 -14.12
CA PRO A 75 -9.44 2.83 -13.81
C PRO A 75 -8.26 3.60 -13.22
N LYS A 76 -8.19 4.90 -13.48
CA LYS A 76 -7.21 5.75 -12.82
C LYS A 76 -7.69 6.00 -11.40
N ILE A 77 -6.91 5.56 -10.42
CA ILE A 77 -7.22 5.74 -9.00
C ILE A 77 -6.18 6.66 -8.38
N GLU A 78 -6.62 7.79 -7.87
CA GLU A 78 -5.83 8.70 -7.02
C GLU A 78 -6.27 8.54 -5.57
N TYR A 79 -5.37 8.81 -4.61
CA TYR A 79 -5.70 8.74 -3.19
C TYR A 79 -5.20 9.98 -2.44
N GLU A 80 -5.95 10.40 -1.43
CA GLU A 80 -5.56 11.44 -0.48
C GLU A 80 -5.75 10.97 0.97
N PRO A 81 -4.80 11.21 1.88
CA PRO A 81 -5.00 10.94 3.29
C PRO A 81 -5.97 11.96 3.90
N ILE A 82 -7.04 11.47 4.53
CA ILE A 82 -8.09 12.30 5.14
C ILE A 82 -8.15 12.17 6.66
N GLY A 83 -7.45 11.20 7.25
CA GLY A 83 -7.39 11.03 8.71
C GLY A 83 -6.30 10.08 9.15
N ARG A 84 -5.90 10.21 10.42
CA ARG A 84 -4.94 9.32 11.08
C ARG A 84 -5.24 9.26 12.57
N GLU A 85 -5.29 8.04 13.09
CA GLU A 85 -5.48 7.78 14.51
C GLU A 85 -4.37 6.84 14.98
N GLU A 86 -3.73 7.16 16.10
CA GLU A 86 -2.73 6.31 16.75
C GLU A 86 -3.37 5.69 17.99
N GLU A 87 -3.43 4.36 18.03
CA GLU A 87 -3.82 3.57 19.18
C GLU A 87 -2.58 2.93 19.84
N ALA A 88 -2.78 2.23 20.95
CA ALA A 88 -1.69 1.63 21.72
C ALA A 88 -0.84 0.63 20.92
N THR A 89 -1.47 -0.14 20.03
CA THR A 89 -0.80 -1.16 19.20
C THR A 89 -1.01 -0.95 17.71
N HIS A 90 -1.93 -0.07 17.31
CA HIS A 90 -2.33 0.12 15.93
C HIS A 90 -2.19 1.56 15.46
N VAL A 91 -1.97 1.75 14.16
CA VAL A 91 -2.14 3.05 13.50
C VAL A 91 -3.16 2.89 12.40
N LEU A 92 -4.22 3.69 12.48
CA LEU A 92 -5.34 3.70 11.55
C LEU A 92 -5.23 4.91 10.63
N PHE A 93 -5.43 4.69 9.34
CA PHE A 93 -5.40 5.73 8.31
C PHE A 93 -6.70 5.73 7.54
N ASN A 94 -7.26 6.91 7.36
CA ASN A 94 -8.41 7.12 6.49
C ASN A 94 -7.91 7.76 5.19
N TYR A 95 -8.31 7.20 4.06
CA TYR A 95 -8.00 7.70 2.72
C TYR A 95 -9.28 7.92 1.92
N LYS A 96 -9.30 8.96 1.09
CA LYS A 96 -10.30 9.11 0.02
C LYS A 96 -9.66 8.68 -1.29
N LEU A 97 -10.26 7.70 -1.94
CA LEU A 97 -9.92 7.28 -3.30
C LEU A 97 -10.80 8.05 -4.29
N THR A 98 -10.18 8.57 -5.35
CA THR A 98 -10.87 9.16 -6.50
C THR A 98 -10.66 8.23 -7.69
N ILE A 99 -11.74 7.63 -8.19
CA ILE A 99 -11.75 6.60 -9.22
C ILE A 99 -12.30 7.21 -10.51
N GLU A 100 -11.47 7.26 -11.54
CA GLU A 100 -11.80 7.74 -12.86
C GLU A 100 -11.84 6.55 -13.84
N VAL A 101 -13.05 6.23 -14.30
CA VAL A 101 -13.29 5.21 -15.32
C VAL A 101 -13.35 5.90 -16.69
N ARG A 102 -12.60 5.41 -17.68
CA ARG A 102 -12.54 6.01 -19.01
C ARG A 102 -13.95 6.16 -19.62
N GLY A 103 -14.29 7.39 -20.01
CA GLY A 103 -15.58 7.69 -20.65
C GLY A 103 -16.79 7.66 -19.71
N ALA A 104 -16.57 7.61 -18.40
CA ALA A 104 -17.63 7.58 -17.39
C ALA A 104 -17.39 8.60 -16.27
N THR A 105 -18.27 8.60 -15.28
CA THR A 105 -18.26 9.53 -14.16
C THR A 105 -17.14 9.20 -13.18
N THR A 106 -16.56 10.24 -12.57
CA THR A 106 -15.66 10.10 -11.42
C THR A 106 -16.45 9.75 -10.16
N HIS A 107 -15.97 8.76 -9.40
CA HIS A 107 -16.55 8.38 -8.13
C HIS A 107 -15.51 8.45 -7.02
N THR A 108 -15.96 8.68 -5.78
CA THR A 108 -15.10 8.68 -4.60
C THR A 108 -15.46 7.54 -3.68
N ARG A 109 -14.46 6.98 -3.00
CA ARG A 109 -14.63 5.93 -1.99
C ARG A 109 -13.73 6.21 -0.80
N ASN A 110 -14.24 6.15 0.42
CA ASN A 110 -13.39 6.24 1.60
C ASN A 110 -12.95 4.84 2.01
N VAL A 111 -11.71 4.77 2.50
CA VAL A 111 -11.09 3.53 2.95
C VAL A 111 -10.43 3.78 4.29
N VAL A 112 -10.65 2.88 5.24
CA VAL A 112 -9.90 2.80 6.48
C VAL A 112 -8.90 1.65 6.38
N ILE A 113 -7.65 1.91 6.76
CA ILE A 113 -6.57 0.91 6.76
C ILE A 113 -5.92 0.93 8.15
N GLN A 114 -5.90 -0.22 8.81
CA GLN A 114 -5.30 -0.41 10.12
C GLN A 114 -3.98 -1.15 9.98
N THR A 115 -2.97 -0.65 10.68
CA THR A 115 -1.61 -1.23 10.70
C THR A 115 -1.18 -1.60 12.10
N GLU A 116 -0.37 -2.66 12.20
CA GLU A 116 0.26 -3.12 13.43
C GLU A 116 1.73 -3.46 13.18
N GLN A 117 2.58 -3.41 14.21
CA GLN A 117 3.94 -3.90 14.14
C GLN A 117 4.01 -5.39 14.51
N ILE A 118 4.21 -6.25 13.52
CA ILE A 118 4.35 -7.70 13.65
C ILE A 118 5.79 -8.10 13.34
N ASP A 119 6.46 -8.77 14.29
CA ASP A 119 7.87 -9.19 14.17
C ASP A 119 8.81 -8.06 13.74
N GLY A 120 8.60 -6.86 14.29
CA GLY A 120 9.40 -5.67 13.99
C GLY A 120 9.06 -5.00 12.64
N ARG A 121 8.08 -5.49 11.89
CA ARG A 121 7.64 -4.92 10.60
C ARG A 121 6.20 -4.43 10.67
N TRP A 122 5.94 -3.27 10.09
CA TRP A 122 4.58 -2.77 9.92
C TRP A 122 3.84 -3.61 8.88
N LYS A 123 2.62 -4.01 9.22
CA LYS A 123 1.74 -4.83 8.41
C LYS A 123 0.34 -4.24 8.39
N ILE A 124 -0.40 -4.48 7.31
CA ILE A 124 -1.83 -4.21 7.26
C ILE A 124 -2.54 -5.32 8.03
N VAL A 125 -3.34 -4.98 9.04
CA VAL A 125 -4.07 -5.97 9.85
C VAL A 125 -5.58 -5.94 9.61
N ASN A 126 -6.11 -4.81 9.14
CA ASN A 126 -7.47 -4.72 8.62
C ASN A 126 -7.59 -3.59 7.59
N PHE A 127 -8.59 -3.68 6.71
CA PHE A 127 -9.00 -2.61 5.80
C PHE A 127 -10.48 -2.74 5.46
N ASP A 128 -11.18 -1.63 5.33
CA ASP A 128 -12.61 -1.58 4.98
C ASP A 128 -12.95 -0.31 4.18
N GLU A 129 -14.01 -0.39 3.39
CA GLU A 129 -14.55 0.73 2.59
C GLU A 129 -15.85 1.23 3.25
N TYR A 130 -16.09 2.56 3.27
CA TYR A 130 -17.27 3.17 3.90
C TYR A 130 -17.79 4.42 3.20
#